data_AF-A0A2R6I7E8-F1
#
_entry.id   AF-A0A2R6I7E8-F1
#
_cell.length_a   1.000
_cell.length_b   1.000
_cell.length_c   1.000
_cell.angle_alpha   90.00
_cell.angle_beta   90.00
_cell.angle_gamma   90.00
#
_symmetry.space_group_name_H-M   'P 1'
#
loop_
_entity.id
_entity.type
_entity.pdbx_description
1 polymer ?
#
loop_
_entity_poly.entity_id
_entity_poly.type
_entity_poly.pdbx_seq_one_letter_code
_entity_poly.pdbx_strand_id
1 'polypeptide(L)'
;MTTRPRLRKSSSQVIGVLALALFGVLAAVFLTASFGDAAGFPADGSITAAIGYAMFNLDAGAFPSEGFLVSFIVIAVVLDAALDVAVMLGLREEEEDTMASDGRGTRGDR
;
A
#
# COMPACT_ATOMS: atom_id res chain seq x y z
N MET A 1 43.05 36.39 -20.84
CA MET A 1 43.88 35.72 -19.82
C MET A 1 42.98 34.83 -18.99
N THR A 2 43.11 33.50 -19.06
CA THR A 2 42.31 32.57 -18.26
C THR A 2 43.15 32.07 -17.09
N THR A 3 42.69 32.35 -15.88
CA THR A 3 43.35 31.93 -14.65
C THR A 3 43.31 30.40 -14.54
N ARG A 4 44.46 29.77 -14.29
CA ARG A 4 44.57 28.31 -14.11
C ARG A 4 43.81 27.87 -12.85
N PRO A 5 43.07 26.74 -12.89
CA PRO A 5 42.35 26.23 -11.73
C PRO A 5 43.33 25.92 -10.59
N ARG A 6 43.10 26.51 -9.42
CA ARG A 6 43.88 26.27 -8.20
C ARG A 6 43.06 25.42 -7.23
N LEU A 7 43.65 24.33 -6.75
CA LEU A 7 43.06 23.48 -5.72
C LEU A 7 42.84 24.31 -4.44
N ARG A 8 41.59 24.40 -3.98
CA ARG A 8 41.22 25.08 -2.73
C ARG A 8 41.69 24.24 -1.54
N LYS A 9 42.80 24.64 -0.93
CA LYS A 9 43.32 24.07 0.33
C LYS A 9 42.52 24.64 1.50
N SER A 10 41.36 24.06 1.77
CA SER A 10 40.52 24.42 2.92
C SER A 10 40.11 23.15 3.69
N SER A 11 39.47 23.31 4.85
CA SER A 11 38.92 22.20 5.67
C SER A 11 38.08 21.19 4.88
N SER A 12 37.58 21.56 3.69
CA SER A 12 36.86 20.66 2.78
C SER A 12 37.71 19.50 2.24
N GLN A 13 39.04 19.59 2.23
CA GLN A 13 39.90 18.47 1.79
C GLN A 13 39.84 17.29 2.76
N VAL A 14 39.70 17.55 4.06
CA VAL A 14 39.54 16.52 5.10
C VAL A 14 38.25 15.73 4.86
N ILE A 15 37.18 16.41 4.45
CA ILE A 15 35.90 15.77 4.09
C ILE A 15 36.07 14.84 2.88
N GLY A 16 36.84 15.24 1.87
CA GLY A 16 37.13 14.39 0.72
C GLY A 16 37.93 13.14 1.07
N VAL A 17 38.90 13.26 1.98
CA VAL A 17 39.66 12.11 2.49
C VAL A 17 38.77 11.17 3.30
N LEU A 18 37.90 11.71 4.15
CA LEU A 18 36.91 10.93 4.90
C LEU A 18 35.95 10.17 3.99
N ALA A 19 35.48 10.80 2.90
CA ALA A 19 34.64 10.15 1.92
C ALA A 19 35.34 8.98 1.22
N LEU A 20 36.62 9.15 0.86
CA LEU A 20 37.42 8.07 0.25
C LEU A 20 37.67 6.92 1.23
N ALA A 21 37.91 7.23 2.50
CA ALA A 21 38.04 6.24 3.55
C ALA A 21 36.74 5.44 3.73
N LEU A 22 35.58 6.11 3.82
CA LEU A 22 34.27 5.46 3.91
C LEU A 22 33.97 4.60 2.69
N PHE A 23 34.30 5.08 1.49
CA PHE A 23 34.17 4.30 0.27
C PHE A 23 35.02 3.03 0.31
N GLY A 24 36.27 3.12 0.79
CA GLY A 24 37.13 1.96 0.98
C GLY A 24 36.55 0.93 1.94
N VAL A 25 35.94 1.37 3.04
CA VAL A 25 35.23 0.50 4.00
C VAL A 25 34.05 -0.21 3.32
N LEU A 26 33.20 0.52 2.60
CA LEU A 26 32.06 -0.08 1.89
C LEU A 26 32.50 -1.06 0.81
N ALA A 27 33.54 -0.72 0.05
CA ALA A 27 34.12 -1.62 -0.94
C ALA A 27 34.65 -2.90 -0.27
N ALA A 28 35.38 -2.78 0.84
CA ALA A 28 35.85 -3.93 1.59
C ALA A 28 34.68 -4.81 2.08
N VAL A 29 33.63 -4.20 2.64
CA VAL A 29 32.42 -4.93 3.08
C VAL A 29 31.77 -5.65 1.91
N PHE A 30 31.55 -5.00 0.76
CA PHE A 30 30.90 -5.64 -0.38
C PHE A 30 31.73 -6.75 -1.03
N LEU A 31 33.07 -6.60 -1.05
CA LEU A 31 33.95 -7.64 -1.60
C LEU A 31 34.15 -8.82 -0.65
N THR A 32 34.03 -8.60 0.66
CA THR A 32 34.25 -9.64 1.68
C THR A 32 32.96 -10.24 2.22
N ALA A 33 31.82 -9.59 1.98
CA ALA A 33 30.51 -10.12 2.33
C ALA A 33 30.25 -11.40 1.53
N SER A 34 30.15 -12.51 2.26
CA SER A 34 29.59 -13.75 1.74
C SER A 34 28.12 -13.77 2.12
N PHE A 35 27.26 -13.84 1.11
CA PHE A 35 25.92 -14.38 1.30
C PHE A 35 26.07 -15.89 1.28
N GLY A 36 25.45 -16.59 2.23
CA GLY A 36 25.36 -18.05 2.19
C GLY A 36 24.55 -18.51 0.98
N ASP A 37 24.22 -19.80 0.94
CA ASP A 37 23.33 -20.32 -0.09
C ASP A 37 22.02 -19.54 -0.11
N ALA A 38 21.49 -19.28 -1.31
CA ALA A 38 20.21 -18.63 -1.48
C ALA A 38 19.11 -19.50 -0.84
N ALA A 39 18.79 -19.20 0.41
CA ALA A 39 17.67 -19.80 1.11
C ALA A 39 16.39 -19.13 0.57
N GLY A 40 15.75 -19.77 -0.40
CA GLY A 40 14.35 -19.50 -0.70
C GLY A 40 13.47 -19.87 0.49
N PHE A 41 12.16 -19.62 0.38
CA PHE A 41 11.23 -20.15 1.38
C PHE A 41 11.37 -21.68 1.41
N PRO A 42 11.51 -22.31 2.60
CA PRO A 42 11.64 -23.76 2.70
C PRO A 42 10.44 -24.41 2.00
N ALA A 43 10.72 -25.43 1.18
CA ALA A 43 9.72 -26.11 0.34
C ALA A 43 8.65 -26.87 1.14
N ASP A 44 8.70 -26.79 2.47
CA ASP A 44 7.92 -27.60 3.40
C ASP A 44 6.49 -27.08 3.61
N GLY A 45 6.03 -26.09 2.82
CA GLY A 45 4.65 -25.60 2.92
C GLY A 45 4.25 -24.51 1.94
N SER A 46 2.94 -24.44 1.64
CA SER A 46 2.35 -23.37 0.85
C SER A 46 2.07 -22.14 1.70
N ILE A 47 2.72 -21.02 1.40
CA ILE A 47 2.47 -19.72 2.04
C ILE A 47 1.01 -19.29 1.83
N THR A 48 0.49 -19.48 0.61
CA THR A 48 -0.91 -19.16 0.28
C THR A 48 -1.88 -19.95 1.14
N ALA A 49 -1.60 -21.25 1.38
CA ALA A 49 -2.43 -22.06 2.26
C ALA A 49 -2.33 -21.61 3.72
N ALA A 50 -1.12 -21.32 4.21
CA ALA A 50 -0.91 -20.80 5.57
C ALA A 50 -1.65 -19.48 5.81
N ILE A 51 -1.66 -18.56 4.84
CA ILE A 51 -2.45 -17.32 4.90
C ILE A 51 -3.94 -17.65 5.00
N GLY A 52 -4.44 -18.56 4.18
CA GLY A 52 -5.85 -19.00 4.24
C GLY A 52 -6.23 -19.58 5.61
N TYR A 53 -5.38 -20.43 6.19
CA TYR A 53 -5.61 -20.98 7.52
C TYR A 53 -5.57 -19.90 8.62
N ALA A 54 -4.63 -18.96 8.54
CA ALA A 54 -4.54 -17.83 9.47
C ALA A 54 -5.79 -16.92 9.41
N MET A 55 -6.33 -16.67 8.21
CA MET A 55 -7.56 -15.86 8.03
C MET A 55 -8.77 -16.45 8.75
N PHE A 56 -8.86 -17.77 8.85
CA PHE A 56 -9.96 -18.47 9.51
C PHE A 56 -9.61 -19.02 10.90
N ASN A 57 -8.44 -18.65 11.44
CA ASN A 57 -7.94 -19.12 12.74
C ASN A 57 -7.89 -20.66 12.83
N LEU A 58 -7.38 -21.31 11.78
CA LEU A 58 -7.24 -22.76 11.67
C LEU A 58 -5.80 -23.19 11.93
N ASP A 59 -5.61 -24.20 12.78
CA ASP A 59 -4.30 -24.77 13.10
C ASP A 59 -3.87 -25.85 12.09
N ALA A 60 -3.65 -25.42 10.85
CA ALA A 60 -3.27 -26.30 9.72
C ALA A 60 -2.18 -25.68 8.82
N GLY A 61 -1.65 -24.51 9.19
CA GLY A 61 -0.58 -23.85 8.47
C GLY A 61 0.76 -24.53 8.67
N ALA A 62 1.56 -24.62 7.60
CA ALA A 62 2.94 -25.10 7.67
C ALA A 62 3.88 -24.15 8.43
N PHE A 63 3.41 -22.93 8.72
CA PHE A 63 4.18 -21.87 9.37
C PHE A 63 3.38 -21.28 10.54
N PRO A 64 4.03 -20.95 11.67
CA PRO A 64 3.40 -20.23 12.77
C PRO A 64 2.86 -18.89 12.29
N SER A 65 1.60 -18.58 12.64
CA SER A 65 0.93 -17.34 12.28
C SER A 65 -0.11 -16.96 13.33
N GLU A 66 -0.39 -15.66 13.44
CA GLU A 66 -1.50 -15.16 14.25
C GLU A 66 -2.84 -15.31 13.49
N GLY A 67 -3.92 -15.51 14.22
CA GLY A 67 -5.26 -15.58 13.65
C GLY A 67 -5.78 -14.20 13.25
N PHE A 68 -6.32 -14.09 12.03
CA PHE A 68 -6.89 -12.84 11.48
C PHE A 68 -8.41 -12.86 11.35
N LEU A 69 -9.09 -13.79 12.02
CA LEU A 69 -10.53 -14.00 11.88
C LEU A 69 -11.34 -12.73 12.17
N VAL A 70 -11.01 -12.00 13.23
CA VAL A 70 -11.70 -10.75 13.58
C VAL A 70 -11.54 -9.72 12.47
N SER A 71 -10.31 -9.50 11.99
CA SER A 71 -10.02 -8.57 10.90
C SER A 71 -10.74 -8.96 9.61
N PHE A 72 -10.78 -10.26 9.29
CA PHE A 72 -11.52 -10.78 8.14
C PHE A 72 -13.01 -10.44 8.20
N ILE A 73 -13.66 -10.65 9.34
CA ILE A 73 -15.07 -10.33 9.54
C ILE A 73 -15.32 -8.81 9.51
N VAL A 74 -14.44 -8.01 10.13
CA VAL A 74 -14.56 -6.54 10.09
C VAL A 74 -14.46 -6.03 8.65
N ILE A 75 -13.52 -6.55 7.86
CA ILE A 75 -13.41 -6.19 6.44
C ILE A 75 -14.69 -6.56 5.69
N ALA A 76 -15.26 -7.76 5.93
CA ALA A 76 -16.50 -8.17 5.29
C ALA A 76 -17.66 -7.19 5.59
N VAL A 77 -17.85 -6.81 6.86
CA VAL A 77 -18.88 -5.85 7.28
C VAL A 77 -18.65 -4.46 6.67
N VAL A 78 -17.40 -4.00 6.65
CA VAL A 78 -17.05 -2.69 6.07
C VAL A 78 -17.30 -2.69 4.57
N LEU A 79 -16.93 -3.76 3.86
CA LEU A 79 -17.15 -3.88 2.42
C LEU A 79 -18.64 -3.95 2.07
N ASP A 80 -19.45 -4.63 2.88
CA ASP A 80 -20.91 -4.70 2.73
C ASP A 80 -21.54 -3.30 2.85
N ALA A 81 -21.26 -2.59 3.94
CA ALA A 81 -21.75 -1.22 4.14
C ALA A 81 -21.22 -0.24 3.07
N ALA A 82 -19.96 -0.40 2.65
CA ALA A 82 -19.39 0.43 1.60
C ALA A 82 -20.06 0.19 0.24
N LEU A 83 -20.42 -1.05 -0.06
CA LEU A 83 -21.18 -1.40 -1.27
C LEU A 83 -22.57 -0.77 -1.23
N ASP A 84 -23.30 -0.90 -0.12
CA ASP A 84 -24.63 -0.29 0.06
C ASP A 84 -24.58 1.24 -0.12
N VAL A 85 -23.58 1.89 0.49
CA VAL A 85 -23.37 3.34 0.35
C VAL A 85 -23.02 3.72 -1.08
N ALA A 86 -22.15 2.94 -1.75
CA ALA A 86 -21.79 3.19 -3.14
C ALA A 86 -23.01 3.08 -4.07
N VAL A 87 -23.91 2.12 -3.81
CA VAL A 87 -25.16 1.96 -4.57
C VAL A 87 -26.13 3.09 -4.28
N MET A 88 -26.36 3.44 -3.01
CA MET A 88 -27.22 4.56 -2.61
C MET A 88 -26.77 5.88 -3.24
N LEU A 89 -25.46 6.17 -3.23
CA LEU A 89 -24.90 7.39 -3.81
C LEU A 89 -24.86 7.37 -5.34
N GLY A 90 -24.77 6.18 -5.94
CA GLY A 90 -24.72 6.00 -7.39
C GLY A 90 -26.08 6.14 -8.07
N LEU A 91 -27.16 5.90 -7.34
CA LEU A 91 -28.52 6.08 -7.82
C LEU A 91 -28.86 7.58 -7.89
N ARG A 92 -29.39 8.01 -9.03
CA ARG A 92 -29.96 9.35 -9.19
C ARG A 92 -31.45 9.23 -9.01
N GLU A 93 -32.02 10.13 -8.22
CA GLU A 93 -33.47 10.30 -8.16
C GLU A 93 -33.91 10.96 -9.47
N GLU A 94 -34.57 10.20 -10.34
CA GLU A 94 -35.38 10.78 -11.41
C GLU A 94 -36.67 11.25 -10.74
N GLU A 95 -36.77 12.56 -10.48
CA GLU A 95 -38.02 13.16 -10.03
C GLU A 95 -39.13 12.80 -11.03
N GLU A 96 -40.10 11.99 -10.56
CA GLU A 96 -41.44 11.98 -11.13
C GLU A 96 -42.07 13.37 -10.91
N ASP A 97 -41.71 14.33 -11.77
CA ASP A 97 -42.39 15.60 -11.98
C ASP A 97 -43.74 15.41 -12.71
N THR A 98 -44.46 14.33 -12.37
CA THR A 98 -45.77 13.97 -12.97
C THR A 98 -46.93 14.11 -11.99
N MET A 99 -46.70 14.44 -10.72
CA MET A 99 -47.77 14.68 -9.73
C MET A 99 -47.88 16.15 -9.26
N ALA A 100 -46.96 17.04 -9.63
CA ALA A 100 -47.04 18.46 -9.27
C ALA A 100 -47.79 19.33 -10.31
N SER A 101 -48.04 18.83 -11.53
CA SER A 101 -48.70 19.61 -12.59
C SER A 101 -50.20 19.34 -12.78
N ASP A 102 -50.79 18.33 -12.14
CA ASP A 102 -52.23 17.98 -12.32
C ASP A 102 -53.15 18.61 -11.24
N GLY A 103 -52.84 19.85 -10.83
CA GLY A 103 -53.54 20.54 -9.75
C GLY A 103 -54.00 21.96 -10.05
N ARG A 104 -53.74 22.51 -11.25
CA ARG A 104 -54.19 23.88 -11.61
C ARG A 104 -55.46 23.82 -12.45
N GLY A 105 -56.59 23.73 -11.75
CA GLY A 105 -57.90 23.90 -12.34
C GLY A 105 -58.07 25.25 -13.02
N THR A 106 -58.47 25.22 -14.29
CA THR A 106 -59.20 26.30 -14.95
C THR A 106 -60.61 25.80 -15.25
N ARG A 107 -61.40 25.77 -14.17
CA ARG A 107 -62.85 25.61 -14.22
C ARG A 107 -63.46 27.00 -14.26
N GLY A 108 -64.07 27.33 -15.40
CA GLY A 108 -65.02 28.43 -15.54
C GLY A 108 -64.42 29.74 -16.03
N ASP A 109 -64.68 30.09 -17.27
CA ASP A 109 -65.63 31.17 -17.50
C ASP A 109 -66.28 31.07 -18.89
N ARG A 110 -67.47 31.66 -18.93
CA ARG A 110 -68.56 31.62 -19.90
C ARG A 110 -68.20 31.88 -21.36
#